data_AF-A0A1L8R6K8-F1
#
_entry.id   AF-A0A1L8R6K8-F1
#
_cell.length_a   1.000
_cell.length_b   1.000
_cell.length_c   1.000
_cell.angle_alpha   90.00
_cell.angle_beta   90.00
_cell.angle_gamma   90.00
#
_symmetry.space_group_name_H-M   'P 1'
#
loop_
_entity.id
_entity.type
_entity.pdbx_description
1 polymer ?
#
loop_
_entity_poly.entity_id
_entity_poly.type
_entity_poly.pdbx_seq_one_letter_code
_entity_poly.pdbx_strand_id
1 'polypeptide(L)'
;MTRAFIHLAQGDITTAFYYHPLFWVIILLVLLYGVSLKKAVIARLLTNKYWWIGIISLFLVVYSYRMVQYFPHQAPLDFNFNAFLPRLWQIIAT
;
A
#
# COMPACT_ATOMS: atom_id res chain seq x y z
N MET A 1 -4.51 -4.13 1.61
CA MET A 1 -4.05 -4.57 0.27
C MET A 1 -4.67 -5.91 -0.14
N THR A 2 -4.62 -6.95 0.70
CA THR A 2 -5.18 -8.30 0.41
C THR A 2 -6.63 -8.28 -0.08
N ARG A 3 -7.54 -7.57 0.61
CA ARG A 3 -8.94 -7.44 0.15
C ARG A 3 -9.08 -6.74 -1.21
N ALA A 4 -8.28 -5.71 -1.47
CA ALA A 4 -8.30 -5.01 -2.76
C ALA A 4 -7.88 -5.93 -3.92
N PHE A 5 -6.85 -6.77 -3.71
CA PHE A 5 -6.44 -7.75 -4.72
C PHE A 5 -7.45 -8.88 -4.93
N ILE A 6 -8.16 -9.30 -3.88
CA ILE A 6 -9.24 -10.30 -4.01
C ILE A 6 -10.36 -9.74 -4.91
N HIS A 7 -10.80 -8.50 -4.68
CA HIS A 7 -11.81 -7.86 -5.53
C HIS A 7 -11.32 -7.63 -6.95
N LEU A 8 -10.05 -7.26 -7.13
CA LEU A 8 -9.46 -7.17 -8.47
C LEU A 8 -9.45 -8.52 -9.21
N ALA A 9 -9.14 -9.62 -8.51
CA ALA A 9 -9.19 -10.96 -9.10
C ALA A 9 -10.62 -11.39 -9.47
N GLN A 10 -11.63 -10.85 -8.78
CA GLN A 10 -13.05 -11.04 -9.09
C GLN A 10 -13.55 -10.14 -10.23
N GLY A 11 -12.70 -9.28 -10.80
CA GLY A 11 -13.06 -8.31 -11.83
C GLY A 11 -13.76 -7.05 -11.30
N ASP A 12 -13.92 -6.92 -9.98
CA ASP A 12 -14.55 -5.75 -9.35
C ASP A 12 -13.50 -4.68 -9.05
N ILE A 13 -13.20 -3.90 -10.09
CA ILE A 13 -12.22 -2.82 -10.05
C ILE A 13 -12.70 -1.69 -9.13
N THR A 14 -14.00 -1.39 -9.15
CA THR A 14 -14.61 -0.34 -8.31
C THR A 14 -14.39 -0.60 -6.83
N THR A 15 -14.67 -1.81 -6.37
CA THR A 15 -14.50 -2.20 -4.98
C THR A 15 -13.02 -2.32 -4.62
N ALA A 16 -12.15 -2.73 -5.55
CA ALA A 16 -10.70 -2.73 -5.34
C ALA A 16 -10.15 -1.32 -5.04
N PHE A 17 -10.60 -0.29 -5.77
CA PHE A 17 -10.21 1.11 -5.52
C PHE A 17 -10.75 1.63 -4.19
N TYR A 18 -11.98 1.24 -3.82
CA TYR A 18 -12.57 1.60 -2.54
C TYR A 18 -11.73 1.09 -1.36
N TYR A 19 -11.26 -0.17 -1.42
CA TYR A 19 -10.47 -0.74 -0.33
C TYR A 19 -9.05 -0.18 -0.25
N HIS A 20 -8.40 0.10 -1.38
CA HIS A 20 -7.09 0.71 -1.35
C HIS A 20 -6.74 1.48 -2.64
N PRO A 21 -6.87 2.81 -2.67
CA PRO A 21 -6.69 3.60 -3.91
C PRO A 21 -5.32 3.43 -4.61
N LEU A 22 -4.29 3.04 -3.85
CA LEU A 22 -2.92 2.86 -4.32
C LEU A 22 -2.57 1.39 -4.66
N PHE A 23 -3.53 0.46 -4.68
CA PHE A 23 -3.25 -0.97 -4.95
C PHE A 23 -2.53 -1.17 -6.30
N TRP A 24 -2.91 -0.38 -7.31
CA TRP A 24 -2.40 -0.50 -8.68
C TRP A 24 -0.94 -0.05 -8.80
N VAL A 25 -0.42 0.74 -7.86
CA VAL A 25 0.97 1.20 -7.88
C VAL A 25 1.92 0.01 -7.80
N ILE A 26 1.59 -1.03 -7.02
CA ILE A 26 2.38 -2.26 -6.95
C ILE A 26 2.43 -2.96 -8.32
N ILE A 27 1.29 -3.06 -9.00
CA ILE A 27 1.22 -3.67 -10.34
C ILE A 27 2.08 -2.86 -11.33
N LEU A 28 1.98 -1.53 -11.28
CA LEU A 28 2.79 -0.64 -12.11
C LEU A 28 4.29 -0.81 -11.82
N LEU A 29 4.71 -0.89 -10.56
CA LEU A 29 6.11 -1.08 -10.17
C LEU A 29 6.68 -2.40 -10.70
N VAL A 30 5.95 -3.50 -10.57
CA VAL A 30 6.36 -4.81 -11.08
C VAL A 30 6.49 -4.77 -12.60
N LEU A 31 5.54 -4.15 -13.30
CA LEU A 31 5.58 -4.02 -14.76
C LEU A 31 6.76 -3.15 -15.21
N LEU A 32 6.98 -1.99 -14.58
CA LEU A 32 8.13 -1.12 -14.87
C LEU A 32 9.46 -1.83 -14.63
N TYR A 33 9.58 -2.60 -13.54
CA TYR A 33 10.76 -3.41 -13.29
C TYR A 33 11.00 -4.44 -14.41
N GLY A 34 9.95 -5.16 -14.83
CA GLY A 34 10.06 -6.12 -15.93
C GLY A 34 10.49 -5.48 -17.27
N VAL A 35 9.97 -4.30 -17.60
CA VAL A 35 10.36 -3.58 -18.84
C VAL A 35 11.76 -2.97 -18.71
N SER A 36 12.20 -2.60 -17.50
CA SER A 36 13.54 -2.04 -17.25
C SER A 36 14.67 -2.99 -17.66
N LEU A 37 14.43 -4.31 -17.58
CA LEU A 37 15.36 -5.35 -18.03
C LEU A 37 15.66 -5.28 -19.53
N LYS A 38 14.73 -4.76 -20.34
CA LYS A 38 14.87 -4.64 -21.80
C LYS A 38 15.14 -3.21 -22.27
N LYS A 39 14.82 -2.20 -21.45
CA LYS A 39 14.94 -0.78 -21.82
C LYS A 39 15.72 0.03 -20.78
N ALA A 40 16.92 0.46 -21.18
CA ALA A 40 17.83 1.27 -20.35
C ALA A 40 17.23 2.61 -19.86
N VAL A 41 16.30 3.20 -20.63
CA VAL A 41 15.60 4.44 -20.24
C VAL A 41 14.78 4.24 -18.97
N ILE A 42 14.09 3.10 -18.85
CA ILE A 42 13.24 2.79 -17.69
C ILE A 42 14.11 2.39 -16.49
N ALA A 43 15.20 1.65 -16.73
CA ALA A 43 16.18 1.37 -15.69
C ALA A 43 16.72 2.66 -15.05
N ARG A 44 17.09 3.65 -15.88
CA ARG A 44 17.57 4.96 -15.41
C ARG A 44 16.51 5.74 -14.62
N LEU A 45 15.23 5.60 -14.99
CA LEU A 45 14.11 6.19 -14.24
C LEU A 45 13.97 5.54 -12.86
N LEU A 46 14.05 4.20 -12.77
CA LEU A 46 13.95 3.46 -11.51
C LEU A 46 15.15 3.70 -10.57
N THR A 47 16.32 4.06 -11.10
CA THR A 47 17.48 4.46 -10.27
C THR A 47 17.40 5.92 -9.80
N ASN A 48 16.50 6.72 -10.37
CA ASN A 48 16.40 8.14 -10.04
C ASN A 48 15.75 8.36 -8.67
N LYS A 49 16.50 8.96 -7.74
CA LYS A 49 16.01 9.32 -6.40
C LYS A 49 14.75 10.18 -6.42
N TYR A 50 14.62 11.11 -7.37
CA TYR A 50 13.47 12.01 -7.46
C TYR A 50 12.18 11.27 -7.80
N TRP A 51 12.28 10.18 -8.57
CA TRP A 51 11.14 9.34 -8.91
C TRP A 51 10.59 8.63 -7.66
N TRP A 52 11.47 8.08 -6.84
CA TRP A 52 11.10 7.47 -5.56
C TRP A 52 10.54 8.48 -4.57
N ILE A 53 11.12 9.69 -4.50
CA ILE A 53 10.58 10.79 -3.68
C ILE A 53 9.15 11.12 -4.12
N GLY A 54 8.89 11.18 -5.43
CA GLY A 54 7.55 11.39 -5.98
C GLY A 54 6.56 10.31 -5.56
N ILE A 55 6.96 9.04 -5.61
CA ILE A 55 6.12 7.91 -5.17
C ILE A 55 5.84 8.00 -3.67
N ILE A 56 6.86 8.20 -2.84
CA ILE A 56 6.69 8.33 -1.39
C ILE A 56 5.76 9.50 -1.06
N SER A 57 5.95 10.64 -1.73
CA SER A 57 5.09 11.81 -1.58
C SER A 57 3.64 11.50 -1.96
N LEU A 58 3.40 10.79 -3.07
CA LEU A 58 2.06 10.36 -3.47
C LEU A 58 1.40 9.47 -2.40
N PHE A 59 2.16 8.50 -1.86
CA PHE A 59 1.67 7.65 -0.77
C PHE A 59 1.32 8.46 0.48
N LEU A 60 2.19 9.38 0.89
CA LEU A 60 1.95 10.26 2.04
C LEU A 60 0.71 11.11 1.85
N VAL A 61 0.57 11.79 0.71
CA VAL A 61 -0.59 12.66 0.42
C VAL A 61 -1.90 11.87 0.47
N VAL A 62 -1.97 10.73 -0.22
CA VAL A 62 -3.18 9.90 -0.22
C VAL A 62 -3.47 9.34 1.17
N TYR A 63 -2.45 8.94 1.91
CA TYR A 63 -2.62 8.42 3.27
C TYR A 63 -3.10 9.53 4.23
N SER A 64 -2.49 10.71 4.19
CA SER A 64 -2.92 11.86 4.98
C SER A 64 -4.35 12.28 4.65
N TYR A 65 -4.71 12.37 3.37
CA TYR A 65 -6.08 12.64 2.94
C TYR A 65 -7.06 11.61 3.51
N ARG A 66 -6.72 10.32 3.44
CA ARG A 66 -7.52 9.25 3.99
C ARG A 66 -7.64 9.34 5.51
N MET A 67 -6.57 9.70 6.21
CA MET A 67 -6.59 9.87 7.66
C MET A 67 -7.55 10.98 8.07
N VAL A 68 -7.51 12.12 7.38
CA VAL A 68 -8.41 13.26 7.66
C VAL A 68 -9.88 12.91 7.37
N GLN A 69 -10.16 12.18 6.29
CA GLN A 69 -11.53 11.83 5.91
C GLN A 69 -12.15 10.72 6.78
N TYR A 70 -11.41 9.64 7.02
CA TYR A 70 -11.96 8.45 7.66
C TYR A 70 -11.70 8.38 9.16
N PHE A 71 -10.72 9.12 9.67
CA PHE A 71 -10.29 9.09 11.07
C PHE A 71 -10.12 10.49 11.67
N PRO A 72 -11.14 11.38 11.59
CA PRO A 72 -11.00 12.71 12.16
C PRO A 72 -10.85 12.70 13.69
N HIS A 73 -11.46 11.71 14.38
CA HIS A 73 -11.53 11.65 15.85
C HIS A 73 -11.20 10.26 16.44
N GLN A 74 -10.69 9.33 15.64
CA GLN A 74 -10.32 7.98 16.08
C GLN A 74 -8.87 7.70 15.67
N ALA A 75 -8.08 7.08 16.55
CA ALA A 75 -6.73 6.70 16.20
C ALA A 75 -6.76 5.62 15.10
N PRO A 76 -6.14 5.83 13.92
CA PRO A 76 -6.20 4.87 12.81
C PRO A 76 -5.43 3.56 13.09
N LEU A 77 -4.77 3.48 14.24
CA LEU A 77 -3.92 2.38 14.68
C LEU A 77 -4.47 1.82 15.99
N ASP A 78 -5.71 1.33 15.94
CA ASP A 78 -6.27 0.57 17.06
C ASP A 78 -5.52 -0.75 17.18
N PHE A 79 -4.81 -0.92 18.29
CA PHE A 79 -4.05 -2.13 18.55
C PHE A 79 -5.04 -3.25 18.86
N ASN A 80 -5.18 -4.20 17.92
CA ASN A 80 -6.07 -5.33 18.13
C ASN A 80 -5.42 -6.32 19.12
N PHE A 81 -5.74 -6.18 20.40
CA PHE A 81 -5.26 -7.08 21.46
C PHE A 81 -5.72 -8.54 21.30
N ASN A 82 -6.73 -8.80 20.47
CA ASN A 82 -7.19 -10.15 20.15
C ASN A 82 -6.44 -10.79 18.96
N ALA A 83 -5.50 -10.08 18.33
CA ALA A 83 -4.68 -10.66 17.28
C ALA A 83 -3.71 -11.72 17.83
N PHE A 84 -3.35 -12.69 16.98
CA PHE A 84 -2.53 -13.85 17.36
C PHE A 84 -1.16 -13.46 17.96
N LEU A 85 -0.49 -12.45 17.38
CA LEU A 85 0.80 -11.94 17.86
C LEU A 85 0.73 -11.34 19.29
N PRO A 86 -0.16 -10.37 19.59
CA PRO A 86 -0.32 -9.87 20.96
C PRO A 86 -0.66 -10.97 21.97
N ARG A 87 -1.47 -11.96 21.55
CA ARG A 87 -1.85 -13.09 22.41
C ARG A 87 -0.65 -13.96 22.78
N LEU A 88 0.24 -14.24 21.83
CA LEU A 88 1.49 -14.96 22.12
C LEU A 88 2.41 -14.17 23.05
N TRP A 89 2.50 -12.85 22.85
CA TRP A 89 3.28 -11.98 23.74
C TRP A 89 2.73 -11.98 25.18
N GLN A 90 1.40 -11.94 25.35
CA GLN A 90 0.75 -12.03 26.66
C GLN A 90 1.01 -13.35 27.37
N ILE A 91 1.11 -14.47 26.63
CA ILE A 91 1.40 -15.80 27.20
C ILE A 91 2.87 -15.89 27.65
N ILE A 92 3.81 -15.27 26.93
CA ILE A 92 5.25 -15.33 27.25
C ILE A 92 5.61 -14.34 28.38
N ALA A 93 4.86 -13.25 28.53
CA ALA A 93 5.09 -12.22 29.54
C ALA A 93 4.44 -12.52 30.93
N THR A 94 3.71 -13.62 31.06
CA THR A 94 3.22 -14.21 32.34
C THR A 94 4.11 -15.35 32.78
#